data_AF-A0A8H9HZ75-F1
#
_entry.id   AF-A0A8H9HZ75-F1
#
_cell.length_a   1.000
_cell.length_b   1.000
_cell.length_c   1.000
_cell.angle_alpha   90.00
_cell.angle_beta   90.00
_cell.angle_gamma   90.00
#
_symmetry.space_group_name_H-M   'P 1'
#
loop_
_entity.id
_entity.type
_entity.pdbx_description
1 polymer ?
#
loop_
_entity_poly.entity_id
_entity_poly.type
_entity_poly.pdbx_seq_one_letter_code
_entity_poly.pdbx_strand_id
1 'polypeptide(L)' 'MAALCCYKPGEKSRMTYRPRFHHPLKGARKSFAWTDYHDLAVRAHIQLGGPIVLVWDNCETCDVPLGPEA' A
#
# COMPACT_ATOMS: atom_id res chain seq x y z
N MET A 1 -2.27 4.73 3.26
CA MET A 1 -0.93 4.16 2.98
C MET A 1 -1.15 2.81 2.29
N ALA A 2 -0.13 2.26 1.63
CA ALA A 2 -0.22 0.94 1.01
C ALA A 2 1.12 0.20 1.10
N ALA A 3 1.05 -1.11 1.30
CA ALA A 3 2.20 -1.99 1.39
C ALA A 3 1.92 -3.29 0.64
N LEU A 4 2.96 -3.90 0.08
CA LEU A 4 2.93 -5.21 -0.57
C LEU A 4 3.91 -6.14 0.14
N CYS A 5 3.41 -7.28 0.61
CA CYS A 5 4.25 -8.40 1.03
C CYS A 5 4.50 -9.29 -0.18
N CYS A 6 5.78 -9.40 -0.57
CA CYS A 6 6.18 -10.10 -1.78
C CYS A 6 6.85 -11.42 -1.40
N TYR A 7 6.37 -12.51 -1.99
CA TYR A 7 6.87 -13.87 -1.73
C TYR A 7 7.39 -14.48 -3.02
N LYS A 8 8.59 -15.06 -2.95
CA LYS A 8 9.18 -15.85 -4.04
C LYS A 8 9.82 -17.09 -3.43
N PRO A 9 9.47 -18.31 -3.90
CA PRO A 9 10.07 -19.53 -3.39
C PRO A 9 11.61 -19.48 -3.48
N GLY A 10 12.29 -19.82 -2.39
CA GLY A 10 13.76 -19.78 -2.32
C GLY A 10 14.36 -18.41 -2.00
N GLU A 11 13.54 -17.36 -1.83
CA GLU A 11 14.01 -16.03 -1.43
C GLU A 11 13.32 -15.56 -0.14
N LYS A 12 13.99 -14.66 0.60
CA LYS A 12 13.38 -14.03 1.78
C LYS A 12 12.19 -13.18 1.34
N SER A 13 11.12 -13.21 2.14
CA SER A 13 9.98 -12.31 1.95
C SER A 13 10.45 -10.85 2.00
N ARG A 14 9.93 -10.02 1.09
CA ARG A 14 10.29 -8.61 0.98
C ARG A 14 9.03 -7.77 1.08
N MET A 15 9.08 -6.72 1.88
CA MET A 15 7.98 -5.76 1.99
C MET A 15 8.32 -4.50 1.20
N THR A 16 7.51 -4.19 0.20
CA THR A 16 7.60 -2.95 -0.57
C THR A 16 6.43 -2.06 -0.17
N TYR A 17 6.70 -0.94 0.49
CA TYR A 17 5.68 0.03 0.88
C TYR A 17 6.07 1.42 0.41
N ARG A 18 5.07 2.26 0.10
CA ARG A 18 5.30 3.66 -0.22
C ARG A 18 4.54 4.54 0.77
N PRO A 19 5.23 5.14 1.77
CA PRO A 19 4.60 6.12 2.62
C PRO A 19 4.26 7.34 1.74
N ARG A 20 2.98 7.72 1.72
CA ARG A 20 2.55 9.01 1.18
C ARG A 20 2.38 9.95 2.35
N PHE A 21 3.29 10.92 2.46
CA PHE A 21 3.16 11.99 3.43
C PHE A 21 2.01 12.88 3.00
N HIS A 22 1.07 13.10 3.91
CA HIS A 22 -0.01 14.06 3.71
C HIS A 22 0.62 15.46 3.63
N HIS A 23 0.68 16.05 2.45
CA HIS A 23 1.16 17.42 2.32
C HIS A 23 0.16 18.38 2.98
N PRO A 24 0.62 19.35 3.80
CA PRO A 24 -0.26 20.32 4.47
C PRO A 24 -0.84 21.38 3.51
N LEU A 25 -0.71 21.18 2.19
CA LEU A 25 -1.26 22.07 1.17
C LEU A 25 -2.79 21.97 1.15
N LYS A 26 -3.45 23.13 1.18
CA LYS A 26 -4.92 23.24 1.13
C LYS A 26 -5.40 22.66 -0.22
N GLY A 27 -6.04 21.49 -0.18
CA GLY A 27 -6.48 20.75 -1.37
C GLY A 27 -5.63 19.52 -1.73
N ALA A 28 -4.56 19.22 -0.97
CA ALA A 28 -3.84 17.96 -1.13
C ALA A 28 -4.78 16.77 -0.88
N ARG A 29 -4.69 15.75 -1.74
CA ARG A 29 -5.49 14.53 -1.58
C ARG A 29 -5.08 13.80 -0.30
N LYS A 30 -6.09 13.51 0.52
CA LYS A 30 -5.96 12.77 1.78
C LYS A 30 -5.78 11.26 1.58
N SER A 31 -6.24 10.72 0.45
CA SER A 31 -6.27 9.29 0.16
C SER A 31 -5.26 8.86 -0.91
N PHE A 32 -5.01 7.55 -0.96
CA PHE A 32 -4.30 6.90 -2.05
C PHE A 32 -5.20 6.89 -3.29
N ALA A 33 -4.64 7.27 -4.44
CA ALA A 33 -5.28 7.17 -5.74
C ALA A 33 -4.87 5.88 -6.46
N TRP A 34 -5.63 5.50 -7.49
CA TRP A 34 -5.29 4.38 -8.37
C TRP A 34 -3.83 4.42 -8.89
N THR A 35 -3.36 5.61 -9.27
CA THR A 35 -1.97 5.83 -9.73
C THR A 35 -0.94 5.41 -8.70
N ASP A 36 -1.27 5.52 -7.42
CA ASP A 36 -0.34 5.22 -6.34
C ASP A 36 -0.23 3.72 -6.10
N TYR A 37 -1.34 3.00 -6.28
CA TYR A 37 -1.35 1.54 -6.29
C TYR A 37 -0.61 0.99 -7.51
N HIS A 38 -0.82 1.59 -8.68
CA HIS A 38 -0.09 1.25 -9.89
C HIS A 38 1.43 1.44 -9.71
N ASP A 39 1.86 2.61 -9.23
CA ASP A 39 3.28 2.89 -8.94
C ASP A 39 3.89 1.87 -7.97
N LEU A 40 3.12 1.46 -6.95
CA LEU A 40 3.57 0.48 -5.98
C LEU A 40 3.79 -0.89 -6.63
N ALA A 41 2.87 -1.34 -7.49
CA ALA A 41 2.99 -2.59 -8.23
C ALA A 41 4.18 -2.56 -9.21
N VAL A 42 4.37 -1.46 -9.93
CA VAL A 42 5.52 -1.28 -10.84
C VAL A 42 6.84 -1.35 -10.08
N ARG A 43 6.95 -0.67 -8.93
CA ARG A 43 8.17 -0.74 -8.11
C ARG A 43 8.44 -2.14 -7.58
N ALA A 44 7.40 -2.85 -7.12
CA ALA A 44 7.54 -4.23 -6.70
C ALA A 44 8.01 -5.11 -7.87
N HIS A 45 7.44 -4.96 -9.07
CA HIS A 45 7.86 -5.71 -10.25
C HIS A 45 9.34 -5.50 -10.59
N ILE A 46 9.80 -4.24 -10.59
CA ILE A 46 11.22 -3.90 -10.84
C ILE A 46 12.13 -4.48 -9.74
N GLN A 47 11.75 -4.36 -8.47
CA GLN A 47 12.55 -4.88 -7.35
C GLN A 47 12.63 -6.41 -7.30
N LEU A 48 11.59 -7.10 -7.77
CA LEU A 48 11.50 -8.56 -7.77
C LEU A 48 12.07 -9.20 -9.04
N GLY A 49 12.23 -8.43 -10.12
CA GLY A 49 12.88 -8.85 -11.35
C GLY A 49 12.13 -9.97 -12.08
N GLY A 50 10.79 -10.00 -11.99
CA GLY A 50 9.99 -11.08 -12.57
C GLY A 50 8.49 -10.81 -12.54
N PRO A 51 7.68 -11.63 -13.23
CA PRO A 51 6.23 -11.51 -13.23
C PRO A 51 5.69 -11.64 -11.80
N ILE A 52 4.78 -10.73 -11.43
CA ILE A 52 4.16 -10.68 -10.11
C ILE A 52 2.67 -10.99 -10.23
N VAL A 53 2.14 -11.74 -9.28
CA VAL A 53 0.69 -11.90 -9.09
C VAL A 53 0.31 -11.05 -7.89
N LEU A 54 -0.58 -10.08 -8.09
CA LEU A 54 -1.07 -9.22 -7.03
C LEU A 54 -2.34 -9.83 -6.43
N VAL A 55 -2.35 -10.01 -5.12
CA VAL A 55 -3.54 -10.36 -4.33
C VAL A 55 -3.84 -9.19 -3.42
N TRP A 56 -5.08 -8.71 -3.45
CA TRP A 56 -5.53 -7.57 -2.68
C TRP A 56 -6.61 -8.02 -1.70
N ASP A 57 -6.46 -7.71 -0.41
CA ASP A 57 -7.56 -7.85 0.56
C ASP A 57 -8.31 -6.51 0.66
N ASN A 58 -9.57 -6.50 0.22
CA ASN A 58 -10.39 -5.30 0.28
C ASN A 58 -10.91 -5.12 1.71
N CYS A 59 -10.04 -4.68 2.62
CA CYS A 59 -10.44 -4.36 3.99
C CYS A 59 -11.02 -2.93 4.03
N GLU A 60 -12.33 -2.82 3.86
CA GLU A 60 -13.01 -1.52 3.83
C GLU A 60 -13.21 -0.88 5.22
N THR A 61 -12.84 -1.54 6.31
CA THR A 61 -13.11 -1.02 7.66
C THR A 61 -11.99 -1.37 8.65
N CYS A 62 -11.05 -0.44 8.82
CA CYS A 62 -10.56 -0.14 10.17
C CYS A 62 -11.34 1.07 10.70
N ASP A 63 -12.67 0.94 10.76
CA ASP A 63 -13.46 1.70 11.72
C ASP A 63 -13.07 1.13 13.08
N VAL A 64 -12.06 1.73 13.71
CA VAL A 64 -11.89 1.56 15.14
C VAL A 64 -13.04 2.35 15.74
N PRO A 65 -14.02 1.72 16.43
CA PRO A 65 -14.90 2.50 17.26
C PRO A 65 -14.00 3.11 18.33
N LEU A 66 -13.70 4.41 18.20
CA LEU A 66 -13.23 5.19 19.33
C LEU A 66 -14.34 5.03 20.37
N GLY A 67 -14.01 4.36 21.47
CA GLY A 67 -14.94 4.14 22.57
C GLY A 67 -15.55 5.46 23.04
N PRO A 68 -16.67 5.39 23.78
CA PRO A 68 -17.41 6.59 24.15
C PRO A 68 -16.64 7.34 25.25
N GLU A 69 -16.00 8.44 24.89
CA GLU A 69 -15.75 9.56 25.80
C GLU A 69 -16.33 10.83 25.16
N ALA A 70 -17.58 11.12 25.54
CA ALA A 70 -18.22 12.44 25.53
C ALA A 70 -19.34 12.42 26.57
#